data_AF-A0A066WZE6-F1
#
_entry.id   AF-A0A066WZE6-F1
#
_cell.length_a   1.000
_cell.length_b   1.000
_cell.length_c   1.000
_cell.angle_alpha   90.00
_cell.angle_beta   90.00
_cell.angle_gamma   90.00
#
_symmetry.space_group_name_H-M   'P 1'
#
loop_
_entity.id
_entity.type
_entity.pdbx_description
1 polymer ?
#
loop_
_entity_poly.entity_id
_entity_poly.type
_entity_poly.pdbx_seq_one_letter_code
_entity_poly.pdbx_strand_id
1 'polypeptide(L)'
;MTTGKINVSVENIFPLIKKFLYNDHEIFLRELISNGTDATLKLKHLTNIGEAKVEYGNPILEVKIDKEGKKLHIIDQGIGMTAEEVEKYINQLAFSGAEEFLEKYKDTAKDSGIIGHFGLGFYSAFMVASKVEIITKSYKDEPAAHWICDGSPEFSLEPADKTDRGTEIILHIAEDSLEFLEDSKITGLLNKYNKFMPIPIKFGTRTETLPKPEDAPEDYVNETVETDNIINNPNPAWTKQPADLNDEDYKTFYHELYPMQFEEPLFNIHLNVDYPFNLTGILYFPKLGSDMQIQKDKIQLYQNQVFVTDNVEGIVPEFLMMLRGVVDSPDIPLNVSRSGLQADGAVKKISNYITRKVADKLKSLFNENRADFESKWNDIKIVLEYGMLSEDKFYEKAGAFVLYPTVNDKYYTLEELKENLKDKQTDKDGKLVVLYAGNKEAQHAYIETAEAKGYEVLLLDSPIISHLIQKLENDNQNLTFVRVDSDHIDNLIKKDETTISKLSDDEKESLKTSLESFIPKTYTVQLESLDSQAAPFIITQPEFMRRMKEMSQTGGGGMFGMGNMPEMYNLVVNTNSPLASTILSTEDKTAQESLVKQALDLAKLSQNLLKGEALTAFVKRSFELIK
;
A
#
# COMPACT_ATOMS: atom_id res chain seq x y z
N MET A 1 -27.95 -11.60 -47.29
CA MET A 1 -26.71 -11.43 -46.52
C MET A 1 -25.74 -10.70 -47.41
N THR A 2 -25.40 -9.46 -47.05
CA THR A 2 -24.41 -8.68 -47.80
C THR A 2 -23.05 -8.99 -47.19
N THR A 3 -22.21 -9.69 -47.93
CA THR A 3 -20.79 -9.86 -47.62
C THR A 3 -20.02 -8.79 -48.38
N GLY A 4 -19.26 -7.97 -47.64
CA GLY A 4 -18.36 -6.96 -48.19
C GLY A 4 -17.05 -6.96 -47.40
N LYS A 5 -15.98 -6.46 -48.01
CA LYS A 5 -14.70 -6.23 -47.31
C LYS A 5 -14.74 -4.84 -46.68
N ILE A 6 -14.26 -4.73 -45.45
CA ILE A 6 -14.05 -3.44 -44.79
C ILE A 6 -12.78 -2.83 -45.40
N ASN A 7 -12.89 -1.62 -45.94
CA ASN A 7 -11.74 -0.87 -46.42
C ASN A 7 -11.28 0.08 -45.31
N VAL A 8 -9.99 0.06 -45.00
CA VAL A 8 -9.35 0.99 -44.05
C VAL A 8 -8.53 1.99 -44.86
N SER A 9 -8.75 3.29 -44.68
CA SER A 9 -7.94 4.33 -45.33
C SER A 9 -6.67 4.59 -44.52
N VAL A 10 -5.52 4.30 -45.13
CA VAL A 10 -4.18 4.36 -44.50
C VAL A 10 -3.70 5.81 -44.31
N GLU A 11 -4.24 6.77 -45.08
CA GLU A 11 -3.84 8.19 -45.03
C GLU A 11 -4.01 8.85 -43.65
N ASN A 12 -4.89 8.31 -42.80
CA ASN A 12 -5.17 8.84 -41.45
C ASN A 12 -4.58 8.01 -40.31
N ILE A 13 -3.75 6.99 -40.59
CA ILE A 13 -3.31 6.05 -39.55
C ILE A 13 -2.34 6.67 -38.55
N PHE A 14 -1.37 7.47 -39.00
CA PHE A 14 -0.41 8.15 -38.11
C PHE A 14 -1.08 9.18 -37.19
N PRO A 15 -1.98 10.07 -37.68
CA PRO A 15 -2.77 10.92 -36.80
C PRO A 15 -3.61 10.15 -35.76
N LEU A 16 -4.13 8.97 -36.11
CA LEU A 16 -4.87 8.12 -35.17
C LEU A 16 -3.96 7.48 -34.12
N ILE A 17 -2.78 6.97 -34.52
CA ILE A 17 -1.75 6.45 -33.61
C ILE A 17 -1.34 7.53 -32.61
N LYS A 18 -1.02 8.74 -33.10
CA LYS A 18 -0.66 9.90 -32.26
C LYS A 18 -1.77 10.30 -31.30
N LYS A 19 -3.05 10.15 -31.69
CA LYS A 19 -4.21 10.62 -30.90
C LYS A 19 -4.80 9.58 -29.95
N PHE A 20 -4.73 8.29 -30.26
CA PHE A 20 -5.52 7.25 -29.59
C PHE A 20 -4.72 6.16 -28.90
N LEU A 21 -3.44 5.95 -29.24
CA LEU A 21 -2.66 4.87 -28.62
C LEU A 21 -1.97 5.28 -27.33
N TYR A 22 -1.61 6.56 -27.18
CA TYR A 22 -0.83 7.04 -26.04
C TYR A 22 -1.32 8.42 -25.59
N ASN A 23 -1.72 8.53 -24.31
CA ASN A 23 -2.11 9.80 -23.70
C ASN A 23 -0.90 10.64 -23.27
N ASP A 24 0.29 10.05 -23.23
CA ASP A 24 1.51 10.66 -22.72
C ASP A 24 2.63 10.52 -23.76
N HIS A 25 3.22 11.66 -24.14
CA HIS A 25 4.31 11.73 -25.10
C HIS A 25 5.59 11.03 -24.59
N GLU A 26 5.70 10.79 -23.29
CA GLU A 26 6.87 10.17 -22.66
C GLU A 26 7.10 8.68 -23.02
N ILE A 27 6.06 8.00 -23.54
CA ILE A 27 6.07 6.54 -23.74
C ILE A 27 6.99 6.12 -24.90
N PHE A 28 7.34 7.00 -25.84
CA PHE A 28 8.15 6.61 -27.01
C PHE A 28 9.48 5.97 -26.61
N LEU A 29 10.17 6.51 -25.61
CA LEU A 29 11.46 6.01 -25.17
C LEU A 29 11.33 4.61 -24.55
N ARG A 30 10.26 4.37 -23.77
CA ARG A 30 9.94 3.06 -23.22
C ARG A 30 9.79 2.02 -24.33
N GLU A 31 9.02 2.33 -25.37
CA GLU A 31 8.74 1.40 -26.48
C GLU A 31 10.01 1.11 -27.29
N LEU A 32 10.80 2.12 -27.64
CA LEU A 32 12.01 1.95 -28.43
C LEU A 32 13.10 1.16 -27.68
N ILE A 33 13.29 1.44 -26.40
CA ILE A 33 14.23 0.67 -25.55
C ILE A 33 13.74 -0.77 -25.34
N SER A 34 12.43 -0.97 -25.21
CA SER A 34 11.84 -2.32 -25.13
C SER A 34 12.08 -3.11 -26.42
N ASN A 35 11.94 -2.48 -27.59
CA ASN A 35 12.23 -3.12 -28.88
C ASN A 35 13.72 -3.51 -29.01
N GLY A 36 14.64 -2.63 -28.60
CA GLY A 36 16.07 -2.95 -28.59
C GLY A 36 16.41 -4.07 -27.60
N THR A 37 15.72 -4.11 -26.46
CA THR A 37 15.81 -5.21 -25.50
C THR A 37 15.34 -6.53 -26.09
N ASP A 38 14.15 -6.56 -26.69
CA ASP A 38 13.59 -7.73 -27.37
C ASP A 38 14.54 -8.22 -28.47
N ALA A 39 15.11 -7.32 -29.28
CA ALA A 39 16.09 -7.66 -30.31
C ALA A 39 17.34 -8.32 -29.72
N THR A 40 17.78 -7.86 -28.55
CA THR A 40 18.94 -8.40 -27.84
C THR A 40 18.63 -9.76 -27.20
N LEU A 41 17.44 -9.94 -26.62
CA LEU A 41 16.99 -11.20 -26.04
C LEU A 41 16.75 -12.28 -27.11
N LYS A 42 16.24 -11.92 -28.29
CA LYS A 42 16.16 -12.83 -29.44
C LYS A 42 17.54 -13.34 -29.85
N LEU A 43 18.54 -12.46 -29.88
CA LEU A 43 19.91 -12.85 -30.20
C LEU A 43 20.45 -13.82 -29.16
N LYS A 44 20.24 -13.53 -27.87
CA LYS A 44 20.62 -14.42 -26.77
C LYS A 44 19.99 -15.81 -26.94
N HIS A 45 18.71 -15.86 -27.27
CA HIS A 45 18.02 -17.12 -27.52
C HIS A 45 18.63 -17.90 -28.70
N LEU A 46 18.78 -17.24 -29.86
CA LEU A 46 19.30 -17.87 -31.08
C LEU A 46 20.74 -18.36 -30.93
N THR A 47 21.57 -17.63 -30.20
CA THR A 47 22.95 -18.03 -29.90
C THR A 47 22.98 -19.22 -28.94
N ASN A 48 22.14 -19.23 -27.90
CA ASN A 48 22.03 -20.34 -26.95
C ASN A 48 21.58 -21.66 -27.61
N ILE A 49 20.65 -21.61 -28.57
CA ILE A 49 20.20 -22.81 -29.31
C ILE A 49 21.11 -23.17 -30.50
N GLY A 50 22.14 -22.36 -30.77
CA GLY A 50 23.12 -22.61 -31.83
C GLY A 50 22.67 -22.28 -33.25
N GLU A 51 21.51 -21.63 -33.43
CA GLU A 51 21.04 -21.17 -34.74
C GLU A 51 21.79 -19.93 -35.24
N ALA A 52 22.17 -19.03 -34.34
CA ALA A 52 23.01 -17.88 -34.67
C ALA A 52 24.48 -18.17 -34.31
N LYS A 53 25.34 -18.26 -35.33
CA LYS A 53 26.79 -18.49 -35.18
C LYS A 53 27.58 -17.18 -35.01
N VAL A 54 27.08 -16.31 -34.15
CA VAL A 54 27.72 -15.05 -33.81
C VAL A 54 27.97 -14.99 -32.31
N GLU A 55 28.98 -14.24 -31.89
CA GLU A 55 29.21 -14.00 -30.47
C GLU A 55 28.10 -13.11 -29.91
N TYR A 56 27.47 -13.56 -28.82
CA TYR A 56 26.49 -12.77 -28.08
C TYR A 56 27.17 -11.60 -27.35
N GLY A 57 28.28 -11.87 -26.66
CA GLY A 57 29.04 -10.88 -25.89
C GLY A 57 28.26 -10.34 -24.69
N ASN A 58 28.52 -9.09 -24.34
CA ASN A 58 27.79 -8.32 -23.32
C ASN A 58 27.12 -7.12 -23.98
N PRO A 59 25.99 -7.32 -24.69
CA PRO A 59 25.37 -6.27 -25.46
C PRO A 59 24.84 -5.16 -24.56
N ILE A 60 25.01 -3.92 -25.00
CA ILE A 60 24.56 -2.70 -24.32
C ILE A 60 23.61 -1.95 -25.26
N LEU A 61 22.56 -1.35 -24.69
CA LEU A 61 21.72 -0.36 -25.37
C LEU A 61 22.29 1.03 -25.09
N GLU A 62 22.44 1.86 -26.12
CA GLU A 62 23.01 3.20 -25.96
C GLU A 62 22.01 4.27 -26.40
N VAL A 63 21.80 5.28 -25.55
CA VAL A 63 21.01 6.47 -25.88
C VAL A 63 21.96 7.65 -26.03
N LYS A 64 21.90 8.37 -27.16
CA LYS A 64 22.71 9.59 -27.40
C LYS A 64 21.85 10.77 -27.81
N ILE A 65 22.17 11.93 -27.27
CA ILE A 65 21.58 13.20 -27.68
C ILE A 65 22.59 13.94 -28.55
N ASP A 66 22.17 14.32 -29.75
CA ASP A 66 22.87 15.26 -30.62
C ASP A 66 22.10 16.58 -30.60
N LYS A 67 22.50 17.50 -29.71
CA LYS A 67 21.85 18.80 -29.54
C LYS A 67 22.02 19.70 -30.77
N GLU A 68 23.15 19.62 -31.46
CA GLU A 68 23.45 20.44 -32.63
C GLU A 68 22.61 20.01 -33.84
N GLY A 69 22.53 18.70 -34.07
CA GLY A 69 21.71 18.11 -35.13
C GLY A 69 20.22 17.99 -34.77
N LYS A 70 19.84 18.28 -33.53
CA LYS A 70 18.49 18.08 -32.96
C LYS A 70 18.00 16.63 -33.08
N LYS A 71 18.87 15.68 -32.74
CA LYS A 71 18.59 14.25 -32.87
C LYS A 71 18.70 13.52 -31.53
N LEU A 72 17.89 12.48 -31.41
CA LEU A 72 18.02 11.47 -30.37
C LEU A 72 18.27 10.11 -31.02
N HIS A 73 19.32 9.42 -30.58
CA HIS A 73 19.73 8.13 -31.10
C HIS A 73 19.46 7.04 -30.06
N ILE A 74 18.85 5.94 -30.49
CA ILE A 74 18.72 4.70 -29.70
C ILE A 74 19.42 3.60 -30.47
N ILE A 75 20.45 3.02 -29.87
CA ILE A 75 21.35 2.06 -30.52
C ILE A 75 21.28 0.74 -29.76
N ASP A 76 20.94 -0.35 -30.44
CA ASP A 76 21.00 -1.72 -29.92
C ASP A 76 22.06 -2.55 -30.64
N GLN A 77 22.55 -3.58 -29.93
CA GLN A 77 23.51 -4.57 -30.43
C GLN A 77 22.86 -5.95 -30.62
N GLY A 78 21.53 -5.96 -30.82
CA GLY A 78 20.69 -7.14 -30.92
C GLY A 78 20.80 -7.86 -32.27
N ILE A 79 19.74 -8.56 -32.67
CA ILE A 79 19.74 -9.34 -33.93
C ILE A 79 19.87 -8.48 -35.20
N GLY A 80 19.48 -7.20 -35.15
CA GLY A 80 19.29 -6.38 -36.35
C GLY A 80 18.20 -6.92 -37.28
N MET A 81 17.99 -6.25 -38.42
CA MET A 81 17.01 -6.64 -39.43
C MET A 81 17.64 -6.70 -40.82
N THR A 82 17.12 -7.57 -41.68
CA THR A 82 17.35 -7.52 -43.13
C THR A 82 16.41 -6.52 -43.80
N ALA A 83 16.67 -6.16 -45.07
CA ALA A 83 15.77 -5.27 -45.82
C ALA A 83 14.33 -5.83 -45.90
N GLU A 84 14.18 -7.15 -46.10
CA GLU A 84 12.87 -7.83 -46.10
C GLU A 84 12.19 -7.78 -44.73
N GLU A 85 12.95 -7.93 -43.64
CA GLU A 85 12.43 -7.82 -42.27
C GLU A 85 12.00 -6.38 -41.95
N VAL A 86 12.71 -5.36 -42.46
CA VAL A 86 12.28 -3.96 -42.37
C VAL A 86 10.98 -3.75 -43.13
N GLU A 87 10.85 -4.25 -44.36
CA GLU A 87 9.61 -4.16 -45.11
C GLU A 87 8.44 -4.84 -44.39
N LYS A 88 8.68 -5.98 -43.75
CA LYS A 88 7.64 -6.73 -43.04
C LYS A 88 7.25 -6.10 -41.70
N TYR A 89 8.21 -5.76 -40.85
CA TYR A 89 7.94 -5.37 -39.46
C TYR A 89 7.86 -3.85 -39.24
N ILE A 90 8.40 -3.04 -40.15
CA ILE A 90 8.38 -1.57 -40.06
C ILE A 90 7.38 -0.96 -41.04
N ASN A 91 7.22 -1.51 -42.25
CA ASN A 91 6.30 -0.93 -43.25
C ASN A 91 4.89 -1.52 -43.21
N GLN A 92 4.69 -2.71 -42.61
CA GLN A 92 3.37 -3.30 -42.44
C GLN A 92 2.90 -3.14 -41.00
N LEU A 93 1.80 -2.42 -40.83
CA LEU A 93 1.19 -2.19 -39.53
C LEU A 93 0.66 -3.50 -38.91
N ALA A 94 0.78 -3.58 -37.59
CA ALA A 94 0.27 -4.70 -36.78
C ALA A 94 0.95 -6.06 -37.03
N PHE A 95 2.18 -6.06 -37.55
CA PHE A 95 3.04 -7.24 -37.56
C PHE A 95 4.18 -7.09 -36.55
N SER A 96 4.26 -8.02 -35.60
CA SER A 96 5.32 -8.03 -34.59
C SER A 96 6.32 -9.13 -34.87
N GLY A 97 7.57 -8.74 -35.17
CA GLY A 97 8.67 -9.71 -35.25
C GLY A 97 9.00 -10.35 -33.90
N ALA A 98 8.49 -9.84 -32.77
CA ALA A 98 8.61 -10.48 -31.46
C ALA A 98 7.56 -11.57 -31.25
N GLU A 99 6.32 -11.32 -31.68
CA GLU A 99 5.26 -12.32 -31.64
C GLU A 99 5.56 -13.51 -32.56
N GLU A 100 5.99 -13.23 -33.80
CA GLU A 100 6.36 -14.28 -34.75
C GLU A 100 7.55 -15.12 -34.24
N PHE A 101 8.50 -14.49 -33.54
CA PHE A 101 9.61 -15.19 -32.90
C PHE A 101 9.11 -16.11 -31.78
N LEU A 102 8.26 -15.61 -30.89
CA LEU A 102 7.69 -16.40 -29.78
C LEU A 102 6.85 -17.57 -30.29
N GLU A 103 6.06 -17.39 -31.34
CA GLU A 103 5.30 -18.47 -31.98
C GLU A 103 6.23 -19.54 -32.60
N LYS A 104 7.26 -19.10 -33.33
CA LYS A 104 8.24 -20.00 -33.97
C LYS A 104 9.00 -20.83 -32.93
N TYR A 105 9.35 -20.23 -31.79
CA TYR A 105 10.17 -20.84 -30.74
C TYR A 105 9.37 -21.14 -29.46
N LYS A 106 8.06 -21.35 -29.55
CA LYS A 106 7.16 -21.50 -28.39
C LYS A 106 7.54 -22.58 -27.36
N ASP A 107 8.33 -23.57 -27.76
CA ASP A 107 8.79 -24.64 -26.88
C ASP A 107 10.10 -24.29 -26.14
N THR A 108 10.87 -23.32 -26.65
CA THR A 108 12.20 -22.97 -26.13
C THR A 108 12.33 -21.50 -25.70
N ALA A 109 11.42 -20.63 -26.12
CA ALA A 109 11.46 -19.18 -25.89
C ALA A 109 10.42 -18.67 -24.89
N LYS A 110 9.69 -19.55 -24.19
CA LYS A 110 8.70 -19.15 -23.17
C LYS A 110 9.29 -18.26 -22.08
N ASP A 111 10.53 -18.53 -21.67
CA ASP A 111 11.24 -17.78 -20.63
C ASP A 111 12.24 -16.78 -21.23
N SER A 112 12.05 -16.38 -22.50
CA SER A 112 12.97 -15.46 -23.18
C SER A 112 12.89 -14.02 -22.70
N GLY A 113 11.87 -13.67 -21.91
CA GLY A 113 11.63 -12.31 -21.40
C GLY A 113 11.10 -11.33 -22.44
N ILE A 114 10.85 -11.78 -23.68
CA ILE A 114 10.35 -10.95 -24.79
C ILE A 114 8.91 -10.53 -24.50
N ILE A 115 8.60 -9.24 -24.67
CA ILE A 115 7.27 -8.68 -24.36
C ILE A 115 6.50 -8.13 -25.56
N GLY A 116 7.15 -7.95 -26.72
CA GLY A 116 6.53 -7.34 -27.91
C GLY A 116 5.46 -8.20 -28.58
N HIS A 117 4.21 -7.71 -28.63
CA HIS A 117 3.09 -8.42 -29.28
C HIS A 117 2.39 -7.63 -30.39
N PHE A 118 2.09 -6.34 -30.19
CA PHE A 118 1.15 -5.63 -31.07
C PHE A 118 1.72 -5.09 -32.39
N GLY A 119 3.04 -4.96 -32.54
CA GLY A 119 3.65 -4.43 -33.78
C GLY A 119 3.33 -2.95 -34.06
N LEU A 120 3.03 -2.15 -33.04
CA LEU A 120 2.69 -0.73 -33.17
C LEU A 120 3.62 0.20 -32.36
N GLY A 121 4.38 -0.33 -31.40
CA GLY A 121 5.18 0.47 -30.46
C GLY A 121 6.24 1.34 -31.14
N PHE A 122 6.82 0.91 -32.27
CA PHE A 122 7.79 1.70 -33.03
C PHE A 122 7.24 3.08 -33.45
N TYR A 123 5.97 3.15 -33.87
CA TYR A 123 5.40 4.40 -34.38
C TYR A 123 5.15 5.46 -33.32
N SER A 124 5.31 5.13 -32.03
CA SER A 124 5.36 6.11 -30.94
C SER A 124 6.50 7.12 -31.12
N ALA A 125 7.56 6.78 -31.88
CA ALA A 125 8.64 7.70 -32.22
C ALA A 125 8.14 9.00 -32.89
N PHE A 126 7.09 8.91 -33.72
CA PHE A 126 6.51 10.06 -34.41
C PHE A 126 5.66 10.97 -33.50
N MET A 127 5.52 10.63 -32.21
CA MET A 127 4.93 11.55 -31.22
C MET A 127 5.87 12.72 -30.91
N VAL A 128 7.18 12.51 -31.01
CA VAL A 128 8.22 13.49 -30.65
C VAL A 128 9.15 13.83 -31.81
N ALA A 129 9.12 13.04 -32.88
CA ALA A 129 9.96 13.21 -34.06
C ALA A 129 9.16 13.69 -35.28
N SER A 130 9.77 14.59 -36.06
CA SER A 130 9.28 15.00 -37.37
C SER A 130 9.75 14.04 -38.48
N LYS A 131 10.85 13.32 -38.25
CA LYS A 131 11.41 12.31 -39.15
C LYS A 131 12.12 11.24 -38.34
N VAL A 132 12.01 9.99 -38.76
CA VAL A 132 12.68 8.84 -38.13
C VAL A 132 13.53 8.12 -39.17
N GLU A 133 14.74 7.74 -38.78
CA GLU A 133 15.62 6.89 -39.57
C GLU A 133 15.93 5.60 -38.81
N ILE A 134 16.08 4.48 -39.53
CA ILE A 134 16.56 3.22 -39.00
C ILE A 134 17.77 2.81 -39.83
N ILE A 135 18.91 2.59 -39.18
CA ILE A 135 20.10 2.01 -39.80
C ILE A 135 20.36 0.67 -39.12
N THR A 136 20.18 -0.44 -39.83
CA THR A 136 20.20 -1.78 -39.23
C THR A 136 21.06 -2.76 -40.01
N LYS A 137 21.77 -3.63 -39.29
CA LYS A 137 22.62 -4.69 -39.84
C LYS A 137 22.27 -6.00 -39.12
N SER A 138 21.67 -6.93 -39.87
CA SER A 138 21.32 -8.26 -39.36
C SER A 138 22.55 -9.04 -38.92
N TYR A 139 22.36 -9.97 -37.98
CA TYR A 139 23.33 -11.03 -37.65
C TYR A 139 23.55 -12.01 -38.82
N LYS A 140 22.63 -12.03 -39.79
CA LYS A 140 22.76 -12.77 -41.05
C LYS A 140 23.76 -12.06 -41.97
N ASP A 141 24.35 -12.83 -42.88
CA ASP A 141 25.28 -12.31 -43.88
C ASP A 141 24.53 -11.60 -45.03
N GLU A 142 23.93 -10.46 -44.71
CA GLU A 142 23.17 -9.62 -45.64
C GLU A 142 23.57 -8.14 -45.53
N PRO A 143 23.44 -7.31 -46.59
CA PRO A 143 23.75 -5.88 -46.52
C PRO A 143 22.97 -5.16 -45.42
N ALA A 144 23.56 -4.11 -44.84
CA ALA A 144 22.82 -3.23 -43.93
C ALA A 144 21.75 -2.45 -44.70
N ALA A 145 20.69 -2.04 -44.01
CA ALA A 145 19.57 -1.29 -44.55
C ALA A 145 19.42 0.07 -43.85
N HIS A 146 19.09 1.10 -44.61
CA HIS A 146 18.74 2.44 -44.17
C HIS A 146 17.31 2.76 -44.57
N TRP A 147 16.45 2.90 -43.58
CA TRP A 147 15.05 3.27 -43.75
C TRP A 147 14.81 4.68 -43.25
N ILE A 148 14.01 5.47 -43.98
CA ILE A 148 13.67 6.85 -43.61
C ILE A 148 12.18 7.08 -43.83
N CYS A 149 11.52 7.75 -42.88
CA CYS A 149 10.14 8.18 -42.99
C CYS A 149 9.91 9.48 -42.21
N ASP A 150 9.06 10.37 -42.74
CA ASP A 150 8.67 11.65 -42.14
C ASP A 150 7.33 11.58 -41.38
N GLY A 151 6.81 10.38 -41.15
CA GLY A 151 5.52 10.15 -40.50
C GLY A 151 4.32 10.24 -41.46
N SER A 152 4.57 10.36 -42.76
CA SER A 152 3.60 10.07 -43.81
C SER A 152 3.62 8.57 -44.18
N PRO A 153 2.67 8.08 -45.00
CA PRO A 153 2.75 6.73 -45.57
C PRO A 153 3.93 6.50 -46.54
N GLU A 154 4.72 7.53 -46.84
CA GLU A 154 5.89 7.43 -47.71
C GLU A 154 7.15 7.11 -46.90
N PHE A 155 8.00 6.23 -47.45
CA PHE A 155 9.28 5.86 -46.87
C PHE A 155 10.32 5.60 -47.98
N SER A 156 11.60 5.68 -47.63
CA SER A 156 12.71 5.18 -48.46
C SER A 156 13.41 4.02 -47.76
N LEU A 157 13.91 3.07 -48.53
CA LEU A 157 14.69 1.93 -48.06
C LEU A 157 15.87 1.70 -49.01
N GLU A 158 17.09 1.92 -48.54
CA GLU A 158 18.31 1.81 -49.34
C GLU A 158 19.37 0.99 -48.59
N PRO A 159 20.38 0.40 -49.27
CA PRO A 159 21.52 -0.20 -48.60
C PRO A 159 22.32 0.82 -47.78
N ALA A 160 22.88 0.39 -46.64
CA ALA A 160 23.69 1.22 -45.75
C ALA A 160 25.12 0.65 -45.59
N ASP A 161 26.04 1.50 -45.13
CA ASP A 161 27.45 1.13 -44.90
C ASP A 161 27.73 0.63 -43.46
N LYS A 162 26.68 0.41 -42.64
CA LYS A 162 26.84 -0.06 -41.25
C LYS A 162 27.44 -1.48 -41.24
N THR A 163 28.60 -1.62 -40.59
CA THR A 163 29.32 -2.90 -40.48
C THR A 163 28.95 -3.70 -39.24
N ASP A 164 28.66 -3.01 -38.13
CA ASP A 164 28.38 -3.63 -36.85
C ASP A 164 26.92 -4.08 -36.75
N ARG A 165 26.69 -5.26 -36.17
CA ARG A 165 25.37 -5.86 -35.96
C ARG A 165 24.50 -4.99 -35.03
N GLY A 166 23.20 -4.96 -35.31
CA GLY A 166 22.19 -4.31 -34.48
C GLY A 166 21.49 -3.18 -35.23
N THR A 167 20.77 -2.34 -34.49
CA THR A 167 19.97 -1.25 -35.07
C THR A 167 20.27 0.08 -34.40
N GLU A 168 20.32 1.14 -35.19
CA GLU A 168 20.31 2.52 -34.73
C GLU A 168 19.02 3.20 -35.22
N ILE A 169 18.22 3.69 -34.28
CA ILE A 169 17.03 4.49 -34.55
C ILE A 169 17.37 5.96 -34.27
N ILE A 170 17.18 6.81 -35.27
CA ILE A 170 17.50 8.24 -35.21
C ILE A 170 16.20 9.03 -35.29
N LEU A 171 15.88 9.75 -34.23
CA LEU A 171 14.72 10.62 -34.15
C LEU A 171 15.15 12.06 -34.40
N HIS A 172 14.61 12.67 -35.45
CA HIS A 172 14.75 14.11 -35.69
C HIS A 172 13.69 14.82 -34.88
N ILE A 173 14.08 15.39 -33.74
CA ILE A 173 13.14 15.90 -32.74
C ILE A 173 12.36 17.10 -33.32
N ALA A 174 11.03 17.05 -33.16
CA ALA A 174 10.12 18.09 -33.64
C ALA A 174 10.30 19.40 -32.85
N GLU A 175 9.90 20.53 -33.45
CA GLU A 175 10.09 21.86 -32.87
C GLU A 175 9.31 22.07 -31.55
N ASP A 176 8.20 21.36 -31.37
CA ASP A 176 7.37 21.37 -30.15
C ASP A 176 7.84 20.37 -29.08
N SER A 177 8.88 19.59 -29.37
CA SER A 177 9.34 18.45 -28.56
C SER A 177 10.82 18.57 -28.15
N LEU A 178 11.39 19.78 -28.24
CA LEU A 178 12.82 20.03 -27.97
C LEU A 178 13.25 19.69 -26.54
N GLU A 179 12.32 19.56 -25.60
CA GLU A 179 12.61 19.10 -24.23
C GLU A 179 13.26 17.70 -24.17
N PHE A 180 13.05 16.85 -25.18
CA PHE A 180 13.70 15.53 -25.26
C PHE A 180 15.16 15.60 -25.75
N LEU A 181 15.70 16.80 -25.98
CA LEU A 181 17.14 17.04 -26.15
C LEU A 181 17.82 17.43 -24.83
N GLU A 182 17.09 17.48 -23.71
CA GLU A 182 17.67 17.76 -22.39
C GLU A 182 18.05 16.46 -21.67
N ASP A 183 19.30 16.38 -21.20
CA ASP A 183 19.85 15.22 -20.50
C ASP A 183 19.02 14.84 -19.27
N SER A 184 18.53 15.84 -18.53
CA SER A 184 17.70 15.64 -17.33
C SER A 184 16.33 15.02 -17.67
N LYS A 185 15.72 15.41 -18.80
CA LYS A 185 14.44 14.84 -19.26
C LYS A 185 14.64 13.38 -19.65
N ILE A 186 15.64 13.06 -20.47
CA ILE A 186 15.93 11.68 -20.88
C ILE A 186 16.32 10.81 -19.67
N THR A 187 17.15 11.33 -18.77
CA THR A 187 17.48 10.63 -17.51
C THR A 187 16.24 10.32 -16.67
N GLY A 188 15.32 11.29 -16.55
CA GLY A 188 14.05 11.09 -15.84
C GLY A 188 13.20 9.99 -16.47
N LEU A 189 13.11 9.95 -17.80
CA LEU A 189 12.36 8.92 -18.53
C LEU A 189 12.99 7.53 -18.38
N LEU A 190 14.31 7.42 -18.55
CA LEU A 190 15.02 6.14 -18.39
C LEU A 190 14.87 5.60 -16.97
N ASN A 191 14.97 6.46 -15.95
CA ASN A 191 14.74 6.08 -14.56
C ASN A 191 13.28 5.75 -14.23
N LYS A 192 12.31 6.30 -14.97
CA LYS A 192 10.88 6.03 -14.77
C LYS A 192 10.46 4.72 -15.42
N TYR A 193 10.85 4.50 -16.67
CA TYR A 193 10.32 3.41 -17.49
C TYR A 193 11.28 2.24 -17.70
N ASN A 194 12.58 2.48 -17.60
CA ASN A 194 13.61 1.51 -18.02
C ASN A 194 14.62 1.17 -16.92
N LYS A 195 14.32 1.57 -15.68
CA LYS A 195 15.19 1.42 -14.51
C LYS A 195 15.68 0.01 -14.26
N PHE A 196 14.88 -0.98 -14.62
CA PHE A 196 15.16 -2.37 -14.31
C PHE A 196 15.25 -3.27 -15.54
N MET A 197 15.34 -2.69 -16.75
CA MET A 197 15.42 -3.46 -17.99
C MET A 197 16.58 -4.48 -17.94
N PRO A 198 16.41 -5.69 -18.49
CA PRO A 198 17.39 -6.77 -18.37
C PRO A 198 18.68 -6.54 -19.17
N ILE A 199 18.72 -5.53 -20.05
CA ILE A 199 19.89 -5.16 -20.84
C ILE A 199 20.45 -3.84 -20.28
N PRO A 200 21.78 -3.72 -20.06
CA PRO A 200 22.39 -2.46 -19.64
C PRO A 200 22.11 -1.34 -20.63
N ILE A 201 21.72 -0.17 -20.12
CA ILE A 201 21.42 1.04 -20.88
C ILE A 201 22.47 2.09 -20.54
N LYS A 202 23.29 2.43 -21.53
CA LYS A 202 24.27 3.49 -21.47
C LYS A 202 23.63 4.83 -21.84
N PHE A 203 23.84 5.83 -20.98
CA PHE A 203 23.48 7.22 -21.27
C PHE A 203 24.57 8.16 -20.73
N GLY A 204 25.45 8.62 -21.61
CA GLY A 204 26.59 9.47 -21.27
C GLY A 204 27.76 8.73 -20.60
N THR A 205 28.66 9.49 -20.00
CA THR A 205 29.81 9.00 -19.20
C THR A 205 29.69 9.49 -17.76
N ARG A 206 30.39 8.82 -16.84
CA ARG A 206 30.52 9.23 -15.44
C ARG A 206 31.98 9.14 -15.01
N THR A 207 32.36 9.98 -14.06
CA THR A 207 33.69 9.97 -13.44
C THR A 207 33.72 8.97 -12.28
N GLU A 208 34.53 7.92 -12.37
CA GLU A 208 34.81 6.98 -11.28
C GLU A 208 36.15 7.29 -10.62
N THR A 209 36.19 7.27 -9.29
CA THR A 209 37.43 7.44 -8.52
C THR A 209 38.02 6.06 -8.23
N LEU A 210 39.24 5.81 -8.69
CA LEU A 210 39.95 4.56 -8.46
C LEU A 210 40.33 4.41 -6.97
N PRO A 211 40.30 3.18 -6.43
CA PRO A 211 40.70 2.95 -5.05
C PRO A 211 42.16 3.33 -4.84
N LYS A 212 42.46 3.90 -3.67
CA LYS A 212 43.82 4.24 -3.25
C LYS A 212 44.69 2.98 -3.20
N PRO A 213 45.86 2.94 -3.86
CA PRO A 213 46.81 1.83 -3.70
C PRO A 213 47.26 1.67 -2.24
N GLU A 214 47.42 0.44 -1.75
CA GLU A 214 47.78 0.17 -0.34
C GLU A 214 49.09 0.85 0.09
N ASP A 215 50.02 1.05 -0.84
CA ASP A 215 51.33 1.68 -0.60
C ASP A 215 51.36 3.20 -0.83
N ALA A 216 50.21 3.83 -1.11
CA ALA A 216 50.15 5.24 -1.46
C ALA A 216 50.21 6.17 -0.21
N PRO A 217 50.97 7.27 -0.26
CA PRO A 217 51.15 8.19 0.88
C PRO A 217 49.83 8.83 1.34
N GLU A 218 49.77 9.36 2.57
CA GLU A 218 48.54 9.93 3.17
C GLU A 218 47.92 11.06 2.33
N ASP A 219 48.71 11.76 1.53
CA ASP A 219 48.32 12.86 0.64
C ASP A 219 48.01 12.43 -0.82
N TYR A 220 47.94 11.12 -1.09
CA TYR A 220 47.62 10.62 -2.42
C TYR A 220 46.20 11.03 -2.86
N VAL A 221 46.11 11.74 -3.99
CA VAL A 221 44.85 12.06 -4.65
C VAL A 221 44.48 10.87 -5.53
N ASN A 222 43.32 10.26 -5.26
CA ASN A 222 42.84 9.14 -6.05
C ASN A 222 42.66 9.54 -7.52
N GLU A 223 43.16 8.70 -8.42
CA GLU A 223 42.98 8.87 -9.86
C GLU A 223 41.51 8.71 -10.23
N THR A 224 41.03 9.52 -11.17
CA THR A 224 39.67 9.43 -11.69
C THR A 224 39.67 9.00 -13.15
N VAL A 225 38.78 8.08 -13.52
CA VAL A 225 38.61 7.61 -14.90
C VAL A 225 37.19 7.87 -15.37
N GLU A 226 37.04 8.26 -16.64
CA GLU A 226 35.73 8.35 -17.29
C GLU A 226 35.29 6.95 -17.73
N THR A 227 34.13 6.52 -17.27
CA THR A 227 33.52 5.23 -17.62
C THR A 227 32.13 5.43 -18.21
N ASP A 228 31.62 4.43 -18.92
CA ASP A 228 30.25 4.44 -19.42
C ASP A 228 29.26 4.56 -18.26
N ASN A 229 28.28 5.46 -18.39
CA ASN A 229 27.23 5.63 -17.39
C ASN A 229 26.06 4.69 -17.70
N ILE A 230 26.05 3.53 -17.03
CA ILE A 230 24.92 2.59 -17.08
C ILE A 230 23.84 3.08 -16.13
N ILE A 231 22.70 3.52 -16.68
CA ILE A 231 21.66 4.23 -15.94
C ILE A 231 20.66 3.30 -15.23
N ASN A 232 20.52 2.07 -15.69
CA ASN A 232 19.59 1.08 -15.16
C ASN A 232 20.28 -0.01 -14.34
N ASN A 233 19.51 -0.75 -13.55
CA ASN A 233 19.92 -1.95 -12.85
C ASN A 233 19.31 -3.20 -13.54
N PRO A 234 20.10 -3.96 -14.32
CA PRO A 234 19.60 -5.13 -15.04
C PRO A 234 19.31 -6.35 -14.15
N ASN A 235 19.83 -6.37 -12.93
CA ASN A 235 19.75 -7.50 -12.01
C ASN A 235 19.15 -7.07 -10.65
N PRO A 236 17.91 -6.54 -10.64
CA PRO A 236 17.29 -6.05 -9.42
C PRO A 236 17.02 -7.19 -8.43
N ALA A 237 16.82 -6.86 -7.16
CA ALA A 237 16.73 -7.89 -6.11
C ALA A 237 15.60 -8.90 -6.35
N TRP A 238 14.45 -8.49 -6.90
CA TRP A 238 13.31 -9.40 -7.08
C TRP A 238 13.52 -10.50 -8.14
N THR A 239 14.52 -10.35 -9.02
CA THR A 239 14.83 -11.37 -10.04
C THR A 239 15.80 -12.44 -9.53
N LYS A 240 16.38 -12.24 -8.35
CA LYS A 240 17.31 -13.16 -7.71
C LYS A 240 16.57 -14.15 -6.82
N GLN A 241 17.15 -15.32 -6.57
CA GLN A 241 16.56 -16.27 -5.64
C GLN A 241 16.64 -15.72 -4.21
N PRO A 242 15.61 -15.92 -3.36
CA PRO A 242 15.64 -15.46 -1.98
C PRO A 242 16.83 -15.96 -1.16
N ALA A 243 17.39 -17.12 -1.52
CA ALA A 243 18.56 -17.71 -0.86
C ALA A 243 19.89 -17.00 -1.20
N ASP A 244 19.92 -16.22 -2.29
CA ASP A 244 21.09 -15.47 -2.75
C ASP A 244 21.10 -14.02 -2.24
N LEU A 245 20.11 -13.65 -1.42
CA LEU A 245 19.92 -12.29 -0.92
C LEU A 245 20.04 -12.27 0.60
N ASN A 246 20.69 -11.23 1.11
CA ASN A 246 20.70 -10.90 2.53
C ASN A 246 19.83 -9.65 2.81
N ASP A 247 19.69 -9.29 4.09
CA ASP A 247 18.87 -8.16 4.51
C ASP A 247 19.32 -6.81 3.91
N GLU A 248 20.63 -6.59 3.71
CA GLU A 248 21.14 -5.36 3.10
C GLU A 248 20.80 -5.25 1.62
N ASP A 249 20.71 -6.38 0.90
CA ASP A 249 20.26 -6.38 -0.49
C ASP A 249 18.81 -5.89 -0.61
N TYR A 250 17.94 -6.32 0.31
CA TYR A 250 16.55 -5.86 0.37
C TYR A 250 16.46 -4.36 0.71
N LYS A 251 17.23 -3.87 1.69
CA LYS A 251 17.25 -2.44 2.04
C LYS A 251 17.78 -1.58 0.90
N THR A 252 18.89 -1.99 0.28
CA THR A 252 19.46 -1.31 -0.87
C THR A 252 18.44 -1.22 -2.00
N PHE A 253 17.74 -2.32 -2.30
CA PHE A 253 16.70 -2.33 -3.32
C PHE A 253 15.49 -1.46 -2.93
N TYR A 254 15.10 -1.40 -1.66
CA TYR A 254 14.05 -0.50 -1.18
C TYR A 254 14.42 0.98 -1.41
N HIS A 255 15.65 1.39 -1.07
CA HIS A 255 16.12 2.75 -1.34
C HIS A 255 16.30 3.03 -2.82
N GLU A 256 16.67 2.03 -3.61
CA GLU A 256 16.69 2.15 -5.06
C GLU A 256 15.29 2.48 -5.58
N LEU A 257 14.24 1.77 -5.14
CA LEU A 257 12.85 2.08 -5.53
C LEU A 257 12.38 3.45 -5.02
N TYR A 258 12.73 3.82 -3.79
CA TYR A 258 12.25 5.03 -3.11
C TYR A 258 13.40 5.90 -2.59
N PRO A 259 14.17 6.58 -3.47
CA PRO A 259 15.38 7.31 -3.08
C PRO A 259 15.12 8.50 -2.15
N MET A 260 13.89 9.02 -2.13
CA MET A 260 13.48 10.11 -1.25
C MET A 260 13.02 9.62 0.15
N GLN A 261 12.96 8.31 0.37
CA GLN A 261 12.58 7.73 1.65
C GLN A 261 13.83 7.35 2.45
N PHE A 262 14.00 8.00 3.60
CA PHE A 262 15.12 7.73 4.51
C PHE A 262 14.81 6.65 5.56
N GLU A 263 13.53 6.34 5.78
CA GLU A 263 13.15 5.32 6.75
C GLU A 263 13.21 3.92 6.14
N GLU A 264 13.86 3.00 6.86
CA GLU A 264 13.92 1.59 6.55
C GLU A 264 12.53 0.91 6.62
N PRO A 265 12.27 -0.12 5.79
CA PRO A 265 11.06 -0.91 5.90
C PRO A 265 11.10 -1.79 7.16
N LEU A 266 9.93 -2.05 7.73
CA LEU A 266 9.78 -2.88 8.94
C LEU A 266 10.17 -4.34 8.67
N PHE A 267 9.76 -4.84 7.50
CA PHE A 267 10.13 -6.14 6.94
C PHE A 267 9.74 -6.19 5.45
N ASN A 268 10.24 -7.21 4.77
CA ASN A 268 9.98 -7.49 3.36
C ASN A 268 9.33 -8.86 3.17
N ILE A 269 8.64 -9.01 2.04
CA ILE A 269 7.98 -10.24 1.61
C ILE A 269 8.39 -10.48 0.15
N HIS A 270 9.29 -11.43 -0.05
CA HIS A 270 9.73 -11.84 -1.38
C HIS A 270 8.70 -12.83 -1.98
N LEU A 271 8.06 -12.41 -3.07
CA LEU A 271 7.21 -13.22 -3.92
C LEU A 271 8.10 -13.91 -4.96
N ASN A 272 8.12 -15.24 -4.99
CA ASN A 272 8.83 -16.00 -6.01
C ASN A 272 8.06 -17.29 -6.31
N VAL A 273 7.49 -17.38 -7.51
CA VAL A 273 6.58 -18.43 -7.98
C VAL A 273 6.77 -18.65 -9.46
N ASP A 274 6.78 -19.91 -9.85
CA ASP A 274 6.82 -20.38 -11.24
C ASP A 274 5.59 -21.23 -11.63
N TYR A 275 4.77 -21.66 -10.66
CA TYR A 275 3.55 -22.44 -10.91
C TYR A 275 2.39 -22.11 -9.94
N PRO A 276 1.13 -21.98 -10.40
CA PRO A 276 0.63 -22.17 -11.77
C PRO A 276 0.76 -20.94 -12.69
N PHE A 277 1.46 -19.91 -12.24
CA PHE A 277 1.82 -18.70 -12.96
C PHE A 277 3.17 -18.22 -12.44
N ASN A 278 3.83 -17.39 -13.23
CA ASN A 278 5.10 -16.76 -12.88
C ASN A 278 4.83 -15.44 -12.17
N LEU A 279 5.28 -15.34 -10.92
CA LEU A 279 5.15 -14.13 -10.12
C LEU A 279 6.42 -13.95 -9.30
N THR A 280 7.14 -12.87 -9.59
CA THR A 280 8.25 -12.40 -8.78
C THR A 280 7.93 -11.01 -8.23
N GLY A 281 8.64 -10.59 -7.18
CA GLY A 281 8.41 -9.28 -6.60
C GLY A 281 8.82 -9.22 -5.14
N ILE A 282 8.93 -8.01 -4.62
CA ILE A 282 9.21 -7.78 -3.21
C ILE A 282 8.25 -6.72 -2.72
N LEU A 283 7.49 -7.06 -1.67
CA LEU A 283 6.62 -6.12 -0.97
C LEU A 283 7.27 -5.73 0.37
N TYR A 284 7.19 -4.45 0.70
CA TYR A 284 7.76 -3.84 1.89
C TYR A 284 6.65 -3.25 2.75
N PHE A 285 6.73 -3.49 4.05
CA PHE A 285 5.92 -2.79 5.04
C PHE A 285 6.64 -1.50 5.43
N PRO A 286 6.16 -0.33 4.97
CA PRO A 286 6.77 0.93 5.37
C PRO A 286 6.45 1.21 6.83
N LYS A 287 7.31 1.98 7.50
CA LYS A 287 6.92 2.64 8.73
C LYS A 287 5.82 3.66 8.40
N LEU A 288 4.69 3.58 9.09
CA LEU A 288 3.59 4.53 8.89
C LEU A 288 3.84 5.74 9.80
N GLY A 289 3.97 6.93 9.20
CA GLY A 289 3.98 8.17 9.97
C GLY A 289 2.61 8.44 10.59
N SER A 290 2.55 9.30 11.60
CA SER A 290 1.31 9.74 12.25
C SER A 290 0.37 10.54 11.33
N ASP A 291 0.84 10.95 10.15
CA ASP A 291 0.00 11.55 9.13
C ASP A 291 -0.73 10.47 8.32
N MET A 292 -2.05 10.38 8.53
CA MET A 292 -2.98 9.50 7.81
C MET A 292 -3.19 9.88 6.33
N GLN A 293 -2.25 10.61 5.68
CA GLN A 293 -2.28 10.73 4.23
C GLN A 293 -1.81 9.41 3.62
N ILE A 294 -2.73 8.44 3.57
CA ILE A 294 -2.56 7.15 2.91
C ILE A 294 -2.46 7.41 1.41
N GLN A 295 -1.23 7.61 0.93
CA GLN A 295 -0.94 7.60 -0.49
C GLN A 295 -1.04 6.16 -0.98
N LYS A 296 -2.13 5.87 -1.70
CA LYS A 296 -2.28 4.65 -2.49
C LYS A 296 -1.30 4.71 -3.68
N ASP A 297 -0.98 3.56 -4.27
CA ASP A 297 -0.18 3.42 -5.51
C ASP A 297 1.35 3.49 -5.35
N LYS A 298 1.89 2.92 -4.26
CA LYS A 298 3.35 2.79 -4.08
C LYS A 298 3.94 1.50 -4.63
N ILE A 299 3.12 0.54 -5.08
CA ILE A 299 3.60 -0.72 -5.65
C ILE A 299 3.67 -0.56 -7.16
N GLN A 300 4.82 -0.85 -7.74
CA GLN A 300 5.03 -0.78 -9.17
C GLN A 300 4.80 -2.15 -9.82
N LEU A 301 4.06 -2.18 -10.92
CA LEU A 301 3.84 -3.35 -11.75
C LEU A 301 4.85 -3.40 -12.90
N TYR A 302 5.49 -4.55 -13.03
CA TYR A 302 6.39 -4.88 -14.11
C TYR A 302 5.91 -6.12 -14.86
N GLN A 303 6.38 -6.25 -16.09
CA GLN A 303 6.25 -7.46 -16.88
C GLN A 303 7.60 -7.75 -17.53
N ASN A 304 8.27 -8.83 -17.11
CA ASN A 304 9.64 -9.15 -17.51
C ASN A 304 10.57 -7.95 -17.32
N GLN A 305 10.51 -7.33 -16.13
CA GLN A 305 11.26 -6.13 -15.75
C GLN A 305 10.95 -4.85 -16.55
N VAL A 306 9.94 -4.85 -17.43
CA VAL A 306 9.46 -3.64 -18.12
C VAL A 306 8.37 -2.98 -17.28
N PHE A 307 8.55 -1.70 -16.96
CA PHE A 307 7.56 -0.95 -16.17
C PHE A 307 6.25 -0.79 -16.94
N VAL A 308 5.14 -1.16 -16.29
CA VAL A 308 3.79 -1.07 -16.85
C VAL A 308 3.06 0.11 -16.23
N THR A 309 2.82 0.07 -14.92
CA THR A 309 2.02 1.04 -14.18
C THR A 309 2.27 0.91 -12.67
N ASP A 310 1.94 1.92 -11.89
CA ASP A 310 1.84 1.89 -10.43
C ASP A 310 0.41 1.66 -9.93
N ASN A 311 -0.58 1.69 -10.83
CA ASN A 311 -1.95 1.31 -10.53
C ASN A 311 -2.12 -0.22 -10.57
N VAL A 312 -2.02 -0.85 -9.40
CA VAL A 312 -2.10 -2.31 -9.20
C VAL A 312 -3.48 -2.80 -8.76
N GLU A 313 -4.53 -2.00 -8.97
CA GLU A 313 -5.91 -2.36 -8.58
C GLU A 313 -6.32 -3.71 -9.19
N GLY A 314 -6.85 -4.60 -8.34
CA GLY A 314 -7.25 -5.95 -8.72
C GLY A 314 -6.13 -7.00 -8.72
N ILE A 315 -4.87 -6.62 -8.92
CA ILE A 315 -3.72 -7.53 -8.80
C ILE A 315 -3.29 -7.65 -7.35
N VAL A 316 -3.06 -6.51 -6.70
CA VAL A 316 -2.71 -6.47 -5.28
C VAL A 316 -4.00 -6.29 -4.47
N PRO A 317 -4.27 -7.13 -3.45
CA PRO A 317 -5.40 -6.97 -2.55
C PRO A 317 -5.46 -5.55 -1.96
N GLU A 318 -6.67 -5.00 -1.80
CA GLU A 318 -6.85 -3.58 -1.42
C GLU A 318 -6.16 -3.24 -0.09
N PHE A 319 -6.21 -4.14 0.88
CA PHE A 319 -5.56 -3.94 2.17
C PHE A 319 -4.03 -3.84 2.10
N LEU A 320 -3.43 -4.39 1.04
CA LEU A 320 -1.98 -4.33 0.78
C LEU A 320 -1.58 -3.15 -0.10
N MET A 321 -2.51 -2.34 -0.60
CA MET A 321 -2.18 -1.15 -1.41
C MET A 321 -1.39 -0.08 -0.64
N MET A 322 -1.36 -0.16 0.69
CA MET A 322 -0.55 0.71 1.55
C MET A 322 0.93 0.27 1.62
N LEU A 323 1.23 -0.94 1.14
CA LEU A 323 2.60 -1.42 1.06
C LEU A 323 3.36 -0.72 -0.08
N ARG A 324 4.67 -0.92 -0.07
CA ARG A 324 5.57 -0.47 -1.13
C ARG A 324 6.19 -1.68 -1.81
N GLY A 325 6.67 -1.54 -3.03
CA GLY A 325 7.48 -2.57 -3.65
C GLY A 325 7.21 -2.75 -5.14
N VAL A 326 7.51 -3.95 -5.60
CA VAL A 326 7.39 -4.36 -7.00
C VAL A 326 6.65 -5.70 -7.09
N VAL A 327 5.81 -5.80 -8.11
CA VAL A 327 5.24 -7.06 -8.58
C VAL A 327 5.60 -7.21 -10.06
N ASP A 328 6.14 -8.35 -10.46
CA ASP A 328 6.54 -8.67 -11.83
C ASP A 328 5.96 -10.02 -12.25
N SER A 329 5.16 -10.01 -13.32
CA SER A 329 4.51 -11.23 -13.82
C SER A 329 4.20 -11.15 -15.32
N PRO A 330 4.73 -12.08 -16.15
CA PRO A 330 4.36 -12.21 -17.57
C PRO A 330 2.92 -12.65 -17.80
N ASP A 331 2.27 -13.26 -16.79
CA ASP A 331 0.92 -13.80 -16.89
C ASP A 331 -0.20 -12.77 -16.72
N ILE A 332 0.13 -11.47 -16.58
CA ILE A 332 -0.87 -10.40 -16.43
C ILE A 332 -1.25 -9.86 -17.82
N PRO A 333 -2.54 -9.95 -18.23
CA PRO A 333 -2.95 -9.47 -19.54
C PRO A 333 -2.98 -7.95 -19.59
N LEU A 334 -2.16 -7.37 -20.46
CA LEU A 334 -2.10 -5.93 -20.69
C LEU A 334 -3.02 -5.48 -21.84
N ASN A 335 -3.51 -4.25 -21.75
CA ASN A 335 -4.11 -3.57 -22.89
C ASN A 335 -3.05 -3.12 -23.92
N VAL A 336 -3.51 -2.68 -25.10
CA VAL A 336 -2.62 -2.27 -26.22
C VAL A 336 -1.65 -1.15 -25.82
N SER A 337 -2.09 -0.21 -25.00
CA SER A 337 -1.27 0.91 -24.49
C SER A 337 -0.32 0.52 -23.36
N ARG A 338 -0.42 -0.73 -22.85
CA ARG A 338 0.27 -1.23 -21.64
C ARG A 338 0.10 -0.30 -20.44
N SER A 339 -1.05 0.37 -20.34
CA SER A 339 -1.31 1.40 -19.33
C SER A 339 -2.49 1.06 -18.42
N GLY A 340 -3.18 -0.06 -18.69
CA GLY A 340 -4.35 -0.49 -17.93
C GLY A 340 -4.53 -1.99 -17.98
N LEU A 341 -5.14 -2.52 -16.92
CA LEU A 341 -5.36 -3.95 -16.72
C LEU A 341 -6.70 -4.37 -17.30
N GLN A 342 -6.74 -5.56 -17.89
CA GLN A 342 -8.00 -6.21 -18.23
C GLN A 342 -8.44 -7.09 -17.05
N ALA A 343 -9.72 -7.06 -16.71
CA ALA A 343 -10.28 -7.92 -15.67
C ALA A 343 -10.21 -9.39 -16.12
N ASP A 344 -9.31 -10.16 -15.51
CA ASP A 344 -9.02 -11.54 -15.91
C ASP A 344 -9.00 -12.50 -14.70
N GLY A 345 -9.33 -13.77 -14.94
CA GLY A 345 -9.26 -14.83 -13.93
C GLY A 345 -7.84 -15.08 -13.40
N ALA A 346 -6.81 -14.85 -14.20
CA ALA A 346 -5.40 -14.90 -13.81
C ALA A 346 -5.06 -13.85 -12.76
N VAL A 347 -5.53 -12.60 -12.95
CA VAL A 347 -5.34 -11.49 -12.00
C VAL A 347 -5.91 -11.87 -10.62
N LYS A 348 -7.11 -12.46 -10.58
CA LYS A 348 -7.70 -12.93 -9.32
C LYS A 348 -6.89 -14.04 -8.66
N LYS A 349 -6.30 -14.97 -9.43
CA LYS A 349 -5.44 -16.04 -8.88
C LYS A 349 -4.15 -15.48 -8.28
N ILE A 350 -3.52 -14.52 -8.97
CA ILE A 350 -2.34 -13.79 -8.50
C ILE A 350 -2.65 -13.08 -7.19
N SER A 351 -3.74 -12.29 -7.15
CA SER A 351 -4.19 -11.57 -5.95
C SER A 351 -4.38 -12.50 -4.74
N ASN A 352 -5.11 -13.61 -4.91
CA ASN A 352 -5.30 -14.62 -3.86
C ASN A 352 -3.97 -15.21 -3.37
N TYR A 353 -3.02 -15.41 -4.27
CA TYR A 353 -1.72 -15.95 -3.93
C TYR A 353 -0.89 -14.95 -3.12
N ILE A 354 -0.90 -13.67 -3.50
CA ILE A 354 -0.25 -12.59 -2.75
C ILE A 354 -0.83 -12.56 -1.33
N THR A 355 -2.17 -12.54 -1.16
CA THR A 355 -2.83 -12.61 0.15
C THR A 355 -2.31 -13.78 0.99
N ARG A 356 -2.24 -14.98 0.39
CA ARG A 356 -1.78 -16.19 1.08
C ARG A 356 -0.32 -16.08 1.50
N LYS A 357 0.57 -15.63 0.62
CA LYS A 357 2.00 -15.50 0.91
C LYS A 357 2.28 -14.44 1.97
N VAL A 358 1.54 -13.32 1.93
CA VAL A 358 1.66 -12.31 2.98
C VAL A 358 1.26 -12.88 4.33
N ALA A 359 0.12 -13.58 4.43
CA ALA A 359 -0.31 -14.22 5.68
C ALA A 359 0.72 -15.25 6.18
N ASP A 360 1.28 -16.08 5.29
CA ASP A 360 2.29 -17.08 5.64
C ASP A 360 3.59 -16.43 6.15
N LYS A 361 4.03 -15.34 5.51
CA LYS A 361 5.24 -14.61 5.94
C LYS A 361 5.02 -13.89 7.28
N LEU A 362 3.87 -13.25 7.50
CA LEU A 362 3.52 -12.64 8.79
C LEU A 362 3.51 -13.67 9.92
N LYS A 363 2.94 -14.86 9.65
CA LYS A 363 3.00 -15.99 10.60
C LYS A 363 4.44 -16.45 10.87
N SER A 364 5.29 -16.52 9.85
CA SER A 364 6.72 -16.86 10.01
C SER A 364 7.43 -15.86 10.91
N LEU A 365 7.27 -14.56 10.64
CA LEU A 365 7.88 -13.48 11.41
C LEU A 365 7.45 -13.53 12.89
N PHE A 366 6.16 -13.74 13.14
CA PHE A 366 5.62 -13.93 14.48
C PHE A 366 6.27 -15.12 15.21
N ASN A 367 6.43 -16.27 14.53
CA ASN A 367 7.00 -17.47 15.13
C ASN A 367 8.53 -17.40 15.33
N GLU A 368 9.24 -16.75 14.41
CA GLU A 368 10.71 -16.64 14.43
C GLU A 368 11.18 -15.65 15.51
N ASN A 369 10.53 -14.49 15.59
CA ASN A 369 10.88 -13.45 16.56
C ASN A 369 9.64 -12.65 16.98
N ARG A 370 8.87 -13.21 17.91
CA ARG A 370 7.67 -12.58 18.45
C ARG A 370 7.92 -11.18 19.04
N ALA A 371 9.02 -10.98 19.76
CA ALA A 371 9.32 -9.69 20.39
C ALA A 371 9.54 -8.57 19.35
N ASP A 372 10.24 -8.88 18.26
CA ASP A 372 10.40 -7.95 17.14
C ASP A 372 9.05 -7.65 16.46
N PHE A 373 8.23 -8.69 16.24
CA PHE A 373 6.89 -8.55 15.67
C PHE A 373 5.96 -7.67 16.53
N GLU A 374 5.98 -7.86 17.85
CA GLU A 374 5.25 -7.05 18.84
C GLU A 374 5.68 -5.58 18.79
N SER A 375 6.99 -5.32 18.70
CA SER A 375 7.53 -3.95 18.65
C SER A 375 7.07 -3.15 17.42
N LYS A 376 6.74 -3.86 16.33
CA LYS A 376 6.28 -3.30 15.05
C LYS A 376 4.77 -3.27 14.91
N TRP A 377 4.03 -3.77 15.90
CA TRP A 377 2.58 -3.98 15.81
C TRP A 377 1.81 -2.70 15.48
N ASN A 378 2.16 -1.59 16.11
CA ASN A 378 1.45 -0.31 15.92
C ASN A 378 1.56 0.21 14.48
N ASP A 379 2.66 -0.06 13.78
CA ASP A 379 2.85 0.36 12.41
C ASP A 379 2.09 -0.54 11.41
N ILE A 380 1.81 -1.79 11.77
CA ILE A 380 1.19 -2.76 10.84
C ILE A 380 -0.28 -3.07 11.14
N LYS A 381 -0.78 -2.80 12.35
CA LYS A 381 -2.12 -3.23 12.80
C LYS A 381 -3.23 -2.81 11.86
N ILE A 382 -3.22 -1.58 11.35
CA ILE A 382 -4.27 -1.06 10.45
C ILE A 382 -4.33 -1.86 9.14
N VAL A 383 -3.17 -2.22 8.57
CA VAL A 383 -3.07 -3.05 7.36
C VAL A 383 -3.68 -4.43 7.62
N LEU A 384 -3.32 -5.05 8.75
CA LEU A 384 -3.78 -6.39 9.12
C LEU A 384 -5.27 -6.42 9.45
N GLU A 385 -5.75 -5.47 10.24
CA GLU A 385 -7.17 -5.31 10.60
C GLU A 385 -8.03 -5.08 9.35
N TYR A 386 -7.55 -4.25 8.41
CA TYR A 386 -8.25 -4.06 7.15
C TYR A 386 -8.28 -5.35 6.33
N GLY A 387 -7.16 -6.08 6.25
CA GLY A 387 -7.12 -7.39 5.60
C GLY A 387 -8.08 -8.41 6.23
N MET A 388 -8.21 -8.41 7.57
CA MET A 388 -9.18 -9.25 8.29
C MET A 388 -10.64 -8.91 7.93
N LEU A 389 -10.92 -7.63 7.66
CA LEU A 389 -12.26 -7.17 7.28
C LEU A 389 -12.57 -7.43 5.81
N SER A 390 -11.62 -7.21 4.92
CA SER A 390 -11.83 -7.25 3.47
C SER A 390 -11.61 -8.64 2.83
N GLU A 391 -10.79 -9.50 3.44
CA GLU A 391 -10.35 -10.77 2.83
C GLU A 391 -10.57 -11.97 3.76
N ASP A 392 -11.59 -12.78 3.51
CA ASP A 392 -11.96 -13.92 4.37
C ASP A 392 -10.83 -14.95 4.54
N LYS A 393 -10.11 -15.26 3.45
CA LYS A 393 -8.96 -16.18 3.52
C LYS A 393 -7.79 -15.63 4.33
N PHE A 394 -7.62 -14.30 4.32
CA PHE A 394 -6.62 -13.67 5.18
C PHE A 394 -7.06 -13.78 6.63
N TYR A 395 -8.33 -13.44 6.92
CA TYR A 395 -8.93 -13.54 8.24
C TYR A 395 -8.79 -14.95 8.87
N GLU A 396 -9.08 -16.01 8.12
CA GLU A 396 -8.91 -17.40 8.56
C GLU A 396 -7.49 -17.71 9.05
N LYS A 397 -6.47 -17.13 8.39
CA LYS A 397 -5.05 -17.31 8.77
C LYS A 397 -4.58 -16.33 9.84
N ALA A 398 -5.15 -15.13 9.85
CA ALA A 398 -4.74 -14.00 10.66
C ALA A 398 -4.83 -14.29 12.16
N GLY A 399 -5.80 -15.11 12.58
CA GLY A 399 -5.96 -15.49 13.99
C GLY A 399 -4.71 -16.12 14.63
N ALA A 400 -3.78 -16.66 13.83
CA ALA A 400 -2.54 -17.27 14.32
C ALA A 400 -1.41 -16.26 14.63
N PHE A 401 -1.52 -15.00 14.20
CA PHE A 401 -0.44 -14.00 14.36
C PHE A 401 -0.93 -12.59 14.66
N VAL A 402 -2.22 -12.29 14.49
CA VAL A 402 -2.78 -10.98 14.86
C VAL A 402 -2.78 -10.83 16.38
N LEU A 403 -2.27 -9.69 16.83
CA LEU A 403 -2.08 -9.39 18.22
C LEU A 403 -3.12 -8.41 18.75
N TYR A 404 -3.42 -8.57 20.02
CA TYR A 404 -4.31 -7.72 20.78
C TYR A 404 -3.51 -7.18 21.97
N PRO A 405 -2.92 -5.97 21.84
CA PRO A 405 -2.11 -5.39 22.90
C PRO A 405 -2.98 -5.03 24.10
N THR A 406 -2.40 -5.17 25.29
CA THR A 406 -2.96 -4.68 26.55
C THR A 406 -2.53 -3.24 26.80
N VAL A 407 -3.20 -2.57 27.73
CA VAL A 407 -2.76 -1.25 28.24
C VAL A 407 -1.39 -1.30 28.94
N ASN A 408 -0.88 -2.50 29.24
CA ASN A 408 0.40 -2.77 29.90
C ASN A 408 1.45 -3.38 28.96
N ASP A 409 1.31 -3.17 27.65
CA ASP A 409 2.28 -3.58 26.62
C ASP A 409 2.56 -5.09 26.56
N LYS A 410 1.61 -5.91 27.03
CA LYS A 410 1.55 -7.35 26.72
C LYS A 410 0.73 -7.58 25.48
N TYR A 411 1.14 -8.54 24.66
CA TYR A 411 0.46 -8.86 23.41
C TYR A 411 -0.01 -10.30 23.42
N TYR A 412 -1.26 -10.51 23.05
CA TYR A 412 -1.87 -11.83 22.98
C TYR A 412 -2.47 -12.07 21.60
N THR A 413 -2.46 -13.31 21.13
CA THR A 413 -3.36 -13.75 20.06
C THR A 413 -4.79 -13.90 20.60
N LEU A 414 -5.79 -14.03 19.72
CA LEU A 414 -7.18 -14.24 20.16
C LEU A 414 -7.34 -15.52 21.00
N GLU A 415 -6.59 -16.57 20.68
CA GLU A 415 -6.61 -17.83 21.43
C GLU A 415 -6.00 -17.67 22.82
N GLU A 416 -4.83 -17.01 22.91
CA GLU A 416 -4.17 -16.69 24.17
C GLU A 416 -5.03 -15.80 25.06
N LEU A 417 -5.74 -14.81 24.47
CA LEU A 417 -6.71 -14.00 25.20
C LEU A 417 -7.81 -14.86 25.79
N LYS A 418 -8.44 -15.73 25.00
CA LYS A 418 -9.52 -16.59 25.50
C LYS A 418 -9.04 -17.45 26.67
N GLU A 419 -7.84 -18.01 26.56
CA GLU A 419 -7.28 -18.83 27.63
C GLU A 419 -6.96 -18.02 28.89
N ASN A 420 -6.34 -16.84 28.75
CA ASN A 420 -5.93 -16.00 29.88
C ASN A 420 -7.11 -15.33 30.60
N LEU A 421 -8.20 -15.07 29.88
CA LEU A 421 -9.33 -14.29 30.40
C LEU A 421 -10.48 -15.16 30.95
N LYS A 422 -10.62 -16.43 30.53
CA LYS A 422 -11.76 -17.30 30.87
C LYS A 422 -12.09 -17.37 32.36
N ASP A 423 -11.08 -17.40 33.24
CA ASP A 423 -11.30 -17.58 34.67
C ASP A 423 -11.73 -16.28 35.35
N LYS A 424 -11.29 -15.13 34.83
CA LYS A 424 -11.50 -13.81 35.47
C LYS A 424 -12.68 -13.06 34.85
N GLN A 425 -12.82 -13.12 33.53
CA GLN A 425 -13.71 -12.25 32.75
C GLN A 425 -14.85 -12.98 32.06
N THR A 426 -15.24 -14.15 32.55
CA THR A 426 -16.50 -14.79 32.13
C THR A 426 -17.65 -14.28 32.99
N ASP A 427 -18.73 -13.78 32.38
CA ASP A 427 -19.91 -13.34 33.11
C ASP A 427 -20.73 -14.53 33.66
N LYS A 428 -21.78 -14.23 34.42
CA LYS A 428 -22.69 -15.23 34.99
C LYS A 428 -23.41 -16.10 33.95
N ASP A 429 -23.54 -15.62 32.72
CA ASP A 429 -24.22 -16.31 31.61
C ASP A 429 -23.22 -17.18 30.81
N GLY A 430 -21.96 -17.26 31.25
CA GLY A 430 -20.91 -18.06 30.60
C GLY A 430 -20.27 -17.39 29.40
N LYS A 431 -20.50 -16.08 29.19
CA LYS A 431 -19.92 -15.30 28.09
C LYS A 431 -18.59 -14.71 28.51
N LEU A 432 -17.56 -14.88 27.68
CA LEU A 432 -16.27 -14.24 27.87
C LEU A 432 -16.35 -12.77 27.46
N VAL A 433 -16.05 -11.89 28.41
CA VAL A 433 -16.01 -10.44 28.21
C VAL A 433 -14.57 -9.98 28.08
N VAL A 434 -14.25 -9.31 26.98
CA VAL A 434 -12.95 -8.69 26.73
C VAL A 434 -13.07 -7.20 26.95
N LEU A 435 -12.42 -6.69 27.99
CA LEU A 435 -12.38 -5.25 28.26
C LEU A 435 -11.33 -4.59 27.38
N TYR A 436 -11.64 -3.41 26.86
CA TYR A 436 -10.69 -2.61 26.09
C TYR A 436 -10.82 -1.11 26.30
N ALA A 437 -9.79 -0.38 25.92
CA ALA A 437 -9.71 1.07 25.88
C ALA A 437 -9.34 1.49 24.46
N GLY A 438 -9.91 2.60 23.99
CA GLY A 438 -9.52 3.26 22.73
C GLY A 438 -8.47 4.35 22.92
N ASN A 439 -8.25 4.82 24.16
CA ASN A 439 -7.21 5.79 24.48
C ASN A 439 -6.80 5.63 25.96
N LYS A 440 -5.52 5.29 26.19
CA LYS A 440 -4.98 5.00 27.52
C LYS A 440 -5.06 6.20 28.48
N GLU A 441 -4.79 7.42 27.99
CA GLU A 441 -4.77 8.62 28.82
C GLU A 441 -6.18 9.11 29.15
N ALA A 442 -7.05 9.19 28.14
CA ALA A 442 -8.43 9.67 28.32
C ALA A 442 -9.27 8.72 29.18
N GLN A 443 -8.92 7.43 29.22
CA GLN A 443 -9.69 6.40 29.94
C GLN A 443 -8.95 5.85 31.16
N HIS A 444 -7.91 6.54 31.63
CA HIS A 444 -7.05 6.06 32.72
C HIS A 444 -7.80 5.62 33.98
N ALA A 445 -8.76 6.42 34.47
CA ALA A 445 -9.52 6.09 35.68
C ALA A 445 -10.35 4.79 35.54
N TYR A 446 -10.89 4.53 34.34
CA TYR A 446 -11.64 3.30 34.08
C TYR A 446 -10.73 2.08 33.96
N ILE A 447 -9.54 2.27 33.35
CA ILE A 447 -8.51 1.25 33.28
C ILE A 447 -8.05 0.87 34.70
N GLU A 448 -7.71 1.85 35.54
CA GLU A 448 -7.29 1.62 36.92
C GLU A 448 -8.36 0.86 37.72
N THR A 449 -9.63 1.23 37.54
CA THR A 449 -10.77 0.55 38.20
C THR A 449 -10.88 -0.91 37.75
N ALA A 450 -10.69 -1.20 36.47
CA ALA A 450 -10.70 -2.57 35.94
C ALA A 450 -9.51 -3.39 36.46
N GLU A 451 -8.31 -2.81 36.47
CA GLU A 451 -7.09 -3.46 36.97
C GLU A 451 -7.16 -3.74 38.47
N ALA A 452 -7.77 -2.85 39.26
CA ALA A 452 -8.01 -3.05 40.69
C ALA A 452 -8.90 -4.29 40.97
N LYS A 453 -9.75 -4.67 40.01
CA LYS A 453 -10.53 -5.92 40.04
C LYS A 453 -9.78 -7.14 39.51
N GLY A 454 -8.54 -6.97 39.07
CA GLY A 454 -7.74 -8.01 38.46
C GLY A 454 -8.14 -8.35 37.02
N TYR A 455 -8.91 -7.47 36.36
CA TYR A 455 -9.24 -7.59 34.95
C TYR A 455 -8.11 -7.08 34.06
N GLU A 456 -7.99 -7.67 32.88
CA GLU A 456 -7.06 -7.30 31.83
C GLU A 456 -7.78 -6.41 30.81
N VAL A 457 -7.14 -5.31 30.42
CA VAL A 457 -7.72 -4.33 29.49
C VAL A 457 -6.86 -4.25 28.24
N LEU A 458 -7.48 -4.40 27.07
CA LEU A 458 -6.84 -4.22 25.77
C LEU A 458 -6.72 -2.75 25.37
N LEU A 459 -5.73 -2.41 24.55
CA LEU A 459 -5.63 -1.13 23.87
C LEU A 459 -6.00 -1.31 22.40
N LEU A 460 -7.23 -0.94 22.05
CA LEU A 460 -7.84 -1.10 20.74
C LEU A 460 -8.25 0.28 20.20
N ASP A 461 -7.30 0.96 19.56
CA ASP A 461 -7.29 2.40 19.23
C ASP A 461 -7.35 2.70 17.72
N SER A 462 -7.42 1.67 16.87
CA SER A 462 -7.52 1.83 15.43
C SER A 462 -8.90 2.36 15.00
N PRO A 463 -8.97 3.23 13.97
CA PRO A 463 -10.25 3.79 13.51
C PRO A 463 -11.25 2.74 13.02
N ILE A 464 -10.79 1.59 12.53
CA ILE A 464 -11.63 0.53 11.97
C ILE A 464 -11.94 -0.59 12.97
N ILE A 465 -11.45 -0.48 14.22
CA ILE A 465 -11.50 -1.56 15.19
C ILE A 465 -12.91 -2.00 15.55
N SER A 466 -13.88 -1.08 15.54
CA SER A 466 -15.28 -1.37 15.84
C SER A 466 -15.91 -2.32 14.82
N HIS A 467 -15.48 -2.26 13.54
CA HIS A 467 -15.86 -3.24 12.51
C HIS A 467 -15.25 -4.61 12.79
N LEU A 468 -13.97 -4.64 13.15
CA LEU A 468 -13.27 -5.90 13.41
C LEU A 468 -13.84 -6.60 14.65
N ILE A 469 -14.10 -5.85 15.72
CA ILE A 469 -14.76 -6.36 16.93
C ILE A 469 -16.10 -7.00 16.57
N GLN A 470 -16.95 -6.33 15.77
CA GLN A 470 -18.23 -6.89 15.36
C GLN A 470 -18.07 -8.22 14.59
N LYS A 471 -17.07 -8.30 13.69
CA LYS A 471 -16.75 -9.54 12.96
C LYS A 471 -16.30 -10.65 13.93
N LEU A 472 -15.41 -10.34 14.87
CA LEU A 472 -14.93 -11.27 15.89
C LEU A 472 -16.07 -11.79 16.77
N GLU A 473 -16.98 -10.93 17.23
CA GLU A 473 -18.14 -11.35 18.04
C GLU A 473 -19.10 -12.25 17.26
N ASN A 474 -19.35 -11.94 15.97
CA ASN A 474 -20.22 -12.75 15.12
C ASN A 474 -19.67 -14.17 14.91
N ASP A 475 -18.35 -14.30 14.74
CA ASP A 475 -17.69 -15.59 14.53
C ASP A 475 -17.44 -16.35 15.85
N ASN A 476 -17.65 -15.71 17.00
CA ASN A 476 -17.38 -16.27 18.33
C ASN A 476 -18.57 -16.03 19.27
N GLN A 477 -19.57 -16.92 19.22
CA GLN A 477 -20.86 -16.75 19.92
C GLN A 477 -20.78 -16.42 21.42
N ASN A 478 -19.78 -16.95 22.14
CA ASN A 478 -19.59 -16.73 23.58
C ASN A 478 -18.55 -15.66 23.90
N LEU A 479 -18.19 -14.81 22.94
CA LEU A 479 -17.22 -13.73 23.10
C LEU A 479 -17.92 -12.38 22.95
N THR A 480 -17.57 -11.42 23.78
CA THR A 480 -17.96 -10.02 23.59
C THR A 480 -16.87 -9.09 24.02
N PHE A 481 -16.77 -7.96 23.34
CA PHE A 481 -15.88 -6.88 23.70
C PHE A 481 -16.71 -5.78 24.34
N VAL A 482 -16.15 -5.11 25.34
CA VAL A 482 -16.82 -4.02 26.03
C VAL A 482 -15.76 -2.96 26.38
N ARG A 483 -16.00 -1.69 26.04
CA ARG A 483 -15.04 -0.64 26.37
C ARG A 483 -15.18 -0.27 27.85
N VAL A 484 -14.05 0.02 28.50
CA VAL A 484 -13.99 0.26 29.95
C VAL A 484 -14.83 1.44 30.44
N ASP A 485 -15.20 2.37 29.56
CA ASP A 485 -16.03 3.54 29.87
C ASP A 485 -17.49 3.39 29.42
N SER A 486 -17.89 2.19 28.98
CA SER A 486 -19.24 1.97 28.43
C SER A 486 -20.32 1.79 29.48
N ASP A 487 -19.92 1.40 30.68
CA ASP A 487 -20.76 1.19 31.86
C ASP A 487 -19.88 1.17 33.12
N HIS A 488 -20.48 1.07 34.31
CA HIS A 488 -19.75 0.82 35.55
C HIS A 488 -19.09 -0.57 35.52
N ILE A 489 -17.91 -0.70 36.15
CA ILE A 489 -17.11 -1.94 36.11
C ILE A 489 -17.87 -3.20 36.57
N ASP A 490 -18.82 -3.06 37.50
CA ASP A 490 -19.69 -4.15 37.97
C ASP A 490 -20.66 -4.65 36.88
N ASN A 491 -21.04 -3.78 35.96
CA ASN A 491 -21.96 -4.08 34.87
C ASN A 491 -21.25 -4.54 33.60
N LEU A 492 -19.97 -4.20 33.44
CA LEU A 492 -19.17 -4.65 32.30
C LEU A 492 -19.01 -6.18 32.33
N ILE A 493 -18.79 -6.75 33.51
CA ILE A 493 -18.68 -8.20 33.73
C ILE A 493 -19.61 -8.59 34.88
N LYS A 494 -20.87 -8.87 34.54
CA LYS A 494 -21.90 -9.19 35.54
C LYS A 494 -21.63 -10.54 36.20
N LYS A 495 -21.32 -10.49 37.50
CA LYS A 495 -21.28 -11.66 38.39
C LYS A 495 -22.59 -11.73 39.18
N ASP A 496 -22.82 -12.82 39.92
CA ASP A 496 -24.04 -13.01 40.72
C ASP A 496 -24.12 -12.11 41.97
N GLU A 497 -23.11 -11.28 42.21
CA GLU A 497 -23.08 -10.34 43.33
C GLU A 497 -23.96 -9.12 43.00
N THR A 498 -25.07 -8.99 43.75
CA THR A 498 -25.95 -7.82 43.68
C THR A 498 -25.75 -6.97 44.92
N THR A 499 -25.27 -5.74 44.72
CA THR A 499 -25.14 -4.76 45.81
C THR A 499 -26.53 -4.21 46.15
N ILE A 500 -26.94 -4.37 47.40
CA ILE A 500 -28.25 -3.87 47.87
C ILE A 500 -28.19 -2.34 48.00
N SER A 501 -29.23 -1.67 47.51
CA SER A 501 -29.36 -0.21 47.64
C SER A 501 -29.67 0.19 49.08
N LYS A 502 -29.05 1.27 49.55
CA LYS A 502 -29.40 1.95 50.80
C LYS A 502 -30.68 2.78 50.70
N LEU A 503 -31.15 3.05 49.48
CA LEU A 503 -32.36 3.82 49.22
C LEU A 503 -33.54 2.89 48.87
N SER A 504 -34.72 3.24 49.38
CA SER A 504 -35.99 2.64 48.95
C SER A 504 -36.33 3.04 47.51
N ASP A 505 -37.29 2.35 46.90
CA ASP A 505 -37.67 2.62 45.51
C ASP A 505 -38.34 4.00 45.34
N ASP A 506 -39.13 4.45 46.33
CA ASP A 506 -39.71 5.80 46.36
C ASP A 506 -38.63 6.90 46.47
N GLU A 507 -37.58 6.65 47.27
CA GLU A 507 -36.44 7.55 47.42
C GLU A 507 -35.61 7.63 46.13
N LYS A 508 -35.43 6.50 45.43
CA LYS A 508 -34.77 6.47 44.11
C LYS A 508 -35.56 7.27 43.09
N GLU A 509 -36.89 7.12 43.02
CA GLU A 509 -37.72 7.87 42.09
C GLU A 509 -37.66 9.39 42.36
N SER A 510 -37.67 9.76 43.64
CA SER A 510 -37.51 11.15 44.08
C SER A 510 -36.14 11.74 43.70
N LEU A 511 -35.06 10.99 43.98
CA LEU A 511 -33.69 11.39 43.62
C LEU A 511 -33.55 11.54 42.10
N LYS A 512 -34.05 10.58 41.32
CA LYS A 512 -34.01 10.61 39.86
C LYS A 512 -34.72 11.85 39.31
N THR A 513 -35.93 12.13 39.80
CA THR A 513 -36.71 13.31 39.38
C THR A 513 -35.96 14.62 39.66
N SER A 514 -35.31 14.72 40.82
CA SER A 514 -34.49 15.89 41.18
C SER A 514 -33.29 16.05 40.25
N LEU A 515 -32.55 14.96 40.00
CA LEU A 515 -31.40 14.94 39.12
C LEU A 515 -31.76 15.36 37.69
N GLU A 516 -32.80 14.77 37.10
CA GLU A 516 -33.28 15.08 35.75
C GLU A 516 -33.74 16.54 35.57
N SER A 517 -34.11 17.22 36.67
CA SER A 517 -34.47 18.64 36.64
C SER A 517 -33.26 19.56 36.45
N PHE A 518 -32.06 19.14 36.87
CA PHE A 518 -30.85 19.96 36.84
C PHE A 518 -29.82 19.50 35.80
N ILE A 519 -29.91 18.25 35.34
CA ILE A 519 -28.97 17.65 34.40
C ILE A 519 -29.42 17.90 32.95
N PRO A 520 -28.51 18.32 32.05
CA PRO A 520 -28.84 18.52 30.64
C PRO A 520 -29.35 17.22 29.99
N LYS A 521 -30.31 17.34 29.07
CA LYS A 521 -30.90 16.20 28.34
C LYS A 521 -29.93 15.37 27.50
N THR A 522 -28.68 15.81 27.33
CA THR A 522 -27.62 15.02 26.70
C THR A 522 -27.14 13.86 27.57
N TYR A 523 -27.49 13.85 28.86
CA TYR A 523 -27.19 12.79 29.81
C TYR A 523 -28.46 12.03 30.19
N THR A 524 -28.41 10.70 30.11
CA THR A 524 -29.45 9.82 30.65
C THR A 524 -29.09 9.45 32.08
N VAL A 525 -29.92 9.83 33.05
CA VAL A 525 -29.66 9.55 34.47
C VAL A 525 -30.01 8.11 34.80
N GLN A 526 -29.05 7.38 35.37
CA GLN A 526 -29.18 6.00 35.81
C GLN A 526 -28.82 5.91 37.30
N LEU A 527 -29.69 5.28 38.08
CA LEU A 527 -29.44 5.06 39.50
C LEU A 527 -28.95 3.64 39.71
N GLU A 528 -27.75 3.51 40.30
CA GLU A 528 -27.14 2.22 40.55
C GLU A 528 -26.72 2.05 42.00
N SER A 529 -26.72 0.82 42.46
CA SER A 529 -26.28 0.46 43.81
C SER A 529 -24.84 -0.01 43.72
N LEU A 530 -23.90 0.89 44.00
CA LEU A 530 -22.47 0.60 43.90
C LEU A 530 -21.84 0.55 45.29
N ASP A 531 -20.54 0.24 45.37
CA ASP A 531 -19.81 0.38 46.63
C ASP A 531 -19.88 1.84 47.14
N SER A 532 -20.02 2.03 48.45
CA SER A 532 -20.16 3.37 49.04
C SER A 532 -18.94 4.29 48.88
N GLN A 533 -17.76 3.72 48.61
CA GLN A 533 -16.52 4.43 48.32
C GLN A 533 -16.32 4.71 46.83
N ALA A 534 -17.11 4.10 45.96
CA ALA A 534 -17.08 4.41 44.53
C ALA A 534 -17.54 5.85 44.27
N ALA A 535 -17.07 6.41 43.15
CA ALA A 535 -17.41 7.77 42.77
C ALA A 535 -18.94 7.99 42.77
N PRO A 536 -19.44 9.11 43.31
CA PRO A 536 -20.87 9.32 43.44
C PRO A 536 -21.55 9.49 42.09
N PHE A 537 -20.86 10.12 41.12
CA PHE A 537 -21.33 10.42 39.78
C PHE A 537 -20.28 9.91 38.78
N ILE A 538 -20.70 9.09 37.82
CA ILE A 538 -19.84 8.47 36.80
C ILE A 538 -20.48 8.72 35.43
N ILE A 539 -19.69 9.13 34.44
CA ILE A 539 -20.18 9.40 33.08
C ILE A 539 -19.72 8.30 32.13
N THR A 540 -20.64 7.48 31.66
CA THR A 540 -20.34 6.36 30.75
C THR A 540 -20.90 6.62 29.35
N GLN A 541 -20.33 5.94 28.35
CA GLN A 541 -20.72 6.07 26.94
C GLN A 541 -21.22 4.72 26.40
N PRO A 542 -22.53 4.53 26.19
CA PRO A 542 -23.09 3.24 25.78
C PRO A 542 -22.39 2.60 24.58
N GLU A 543 -21.92 1.36 24.75
CA GLU A 543 -21.10 0.64 23.76
C GLU A 543 -21.75 0.58 22.38
N PHE A 544 -23.03 0.18 22.33
CA PHE A 544 -23.76 -0.01 21.07
C PHE A 544 -23.87 1.29 20.26
N MET A 545 -24.32 2.37 20.92
CA MET A 545 -24.49 3.67 20.26
C MET A 545 -23.15 4.23 19.78
N ARG A 546 -22.09 4.02 20.58
CA ARG A 546 -20.75 4.45 20.21
C ARG A 546 -20.21 3.69 18.99
N ARG A 547 -20.23 2.36 19.01
CA ARG A 547 -19.77 1.54 17.87
C ARG A 547 -20.56 1.86 16.60
N MET A 548 -21.88 2.02 16.70
CA MET A 548 -22.69 2.42 15.54
C MET A 548 -22.25 3.77 14.95
N LYS A 549 -21.91 4.75 15.79
CA LYS A 549 -21.40 6.04 15.34
C LYS A 549 -20.01 5.90 14.67
N GLU A 550 -19.08 5.20 15.32
CA GLU A 550 -17.72 4.95 14.79
C GLU A 550 -17.76 4.22 13.44
N MET A 551 -18.59 3.17 13.34
CA MET A 551 -18.80 2.42 12.10
C MET A 551 -19.43 3.29 11.00
N SER A 552 -20.39 4.14 11.35
CA SER A 552 -21.00 5.08 10.40
C SER A 552 -20.02 6.14 9.88
N GLN A 553 -19.01 6.52 10.67
CA GLN A 553 -18.00 7.50 10.26
C GLN A 553 -16.96 6.90 9.31
N THR A 554 -16.68 5.61 9.44
CA THR A 554 -15.61 4.91 8.70
C THR A 554 -16.12 4.10 7.50
N GLY A 555 -17.40 3.74 7.46
CA GLY A 555 -18.01 2.90 6.41
C GLY A 555 -18.38 3.59 5.09
N GLY A 556 -17.79 4.75 4.75
CA GLY A 556 -17.89 5.35 3.41
C GLY A 556 -19.27 5.90 2.99
N GLY A 557 -20.28 5.84 3.85
CA GLY A 557 -21.59 6.42 3.57
C GLY A 557 -22.41 6.53 4.85
N GLY A 558 -22.90 7.73 5.14
CA GLY A 558 -23.90 7.99 6.18
C GLY A 558 -25.26 7.36 5.87
N MET A 559 -25.30 6.08 5.49
CA MET A 559 -26.48 5.29 5.09
C MET A 559 -27.58 5.27 6.18
N PHE A 560 -27.27 5.70 7.39
CA PHE A 560 -28.25 5.90 8.47
C PHE A 560 -28.29 7.34 9.04
N GLY A 561 -27.53 8.29 8.51
CA GLY A 561 -27.43 9.67 9.05
C GLY A 561 -26.90 9.75 10.50
N MET A 562 -26.46 8.62 11.06
CA MET A 562 -26.09 8.46 12.47
C MET A 562 -24.71 9.03 12.82
N GLY A 563 -23.81 9.23 11.84
CA GLY A 563 -22.49 9.83 12.08
C GLY A 563 -22.55 11.26 12.65
N ASN A 564 -23.65 11.98 12.39
CA ASN A 564 -23.94 13.31 12.93
C ASN A 564 -24.79 13.29 14.21
N MET A 565 -25.07 12.12 14.80
CA MET A 565 -25.80 12.06 16.06
C MET A 565 -24.99 12.69 17.18
N PRO A 566 -25.63 13.51 18.03
CA PRO A 566 -24.98 14.06 19.21
C PRO A 566 -24.51 12.93 20.12
N GLU A 567 -23.43 13.18 20.84
CA GLU A 567 -22.97 12.23 21.85
C GLU A 567 -24.02 12.10 22.95
N MET A 568 -24.41 10.86 23.23
CA MET A 568 -25.27 10.53 24.35
C MET A 568 -24.42 9.85 25.41
N TYR A 569 -24.56 10.35 26.63
CA TYR A 569 -23.85 9.84 27.79
C TYR A 569 -24.87 9.33 28.82
N ASN A 570 -24.48 8.32 29.59
CA ASN A 570 -25.19 7.99 30.81
C ASN A 570 -24.51 8.69 31.98
N LEU A 571 -25.30 9.25 32.89
CA LEU A 571 -24.83 9.66 34.20
C LEU A 571 -25.28 8.62 35.21
N VAL A 572 -24.36 7.75 35.61
CA VAL A 572 -24.58 6.76 36.65
C VAL A 572 -24.39 7.45 38.01
N VAL A 573 -25.42 7.39 38.85
CA VAL A 573 -25.42 7.94 40.20
C VAL A 573 -25.46 6.81 41.22
N ASN A 574 -24.44 6.77 42.07
CA ASN A 574 -24.29 5.78 43.12
C ASN A 574 -25.26 6.06 44.28
N THR A 575 -26.34 5.29 44.34
CA THR A 575 -27.38 5.37 45.39
C THR A 575 -26.85 5.08 46.80
N ASN A 576 -25.70 4.41 46.92
CA ASN A 576 -25.08 4.10 48.21
C ASN A 576 -24.07 5.16 48.67
N SER A 577 -23.81 6.18 47.84
CA SER A 577 -22.90 7.28 48.15
C SER A 577 -23.52 8.23 49.18
N PRO A 578 -22.74 8.79 50.12
CA PRO A 578 -23.24 9.82 51.03
C PRO A 578 -23.80 11.04 50.31
N LEU A 579 -23.26 11.36 49.12
CA LEU A 579 -23.70 12.49 48.32
C LEU A 579 -25.11 12.28 47.77
N ALA A 580 -25.48 11.07 47.35
CA ALA A 580 -26.84 10.77 46.88
C ALA A 580 -27.87 11.01 47.99
N SER A 581 -27.60 10.53 49.22
CA SER A 581 -28.45 10.80 50.38
C SER A 581 -28.51 12.29 50.71
N THR A 582 -27.38 13.01 50.64
CA THR A 582 -27.32 14.45 50.90
C THR A 582 -28.15 15.25 49.89
N ILE A 583 -28.06 14.92 48.60
CA ILE A 583 -28.86 15.55 47.54
C ILE A 583 -30.35 15.31 47.82
N LEU A 584 -30.73 14.08 48.14
CA LEU A 584 -32.13 13.72 48.40
C LEU A 584 -32.70 14.46 49.62
N SER A 585 -31.91 14.62 50.70
CA SER A 585 -32.35 15.31 51.92
C SER A 585 -32.32 16.85 51.83
N THR A 586 -31.75 17.43 50.78
CA THR A 586 -31.63 18.88 50.64
C THR A 586 -32.93 19.48 50.10
N GLU A 587 -33.67 20.19 50.96
CA GLU A 587 -34.96 20.81 50.58
C GLU A 587 -34.80 22.11 49.77
N ASP A 588 -33.73 22.89 49.99
CA ASP A 588 -33.46 24.11 49.23
C ASP A 588 -33.02 23.78 47.80
N LYS A 589 -33.85 24.13 46.83
CA LYS A 589 -33.60 23.81 45.41
C LYS A 589 -32.30 24.43 44.88
N THR A 590 -31.91 25.62 45.35
CA THR A 590 -30.68 26.26 44.89
C THR A 590 -29.44 25.55 45.44
N ALA A 591 -29.44 25.16 46.72
CA ALA A 591 -28.40 24.32 47.30
C ALA A 591 -28.34 22.93 46.62
N GLN A 592 -29.50 22.31 46.37
CA GLN A 592 -29.60 21.02 45.69
C GLN A 592 -29.03 21.09 44.26
N GLU A 593 -29.39 22.13 43.50
CA GLU A 593 -28.85 22.39 42.16
C GLU A 593 -27.33 22.57 42.17
N SER A 594 -26.80 23.31 43.15
CA SER A 594 -25.36 23.54 43.32
C SER A 594 -24.60 22.24 43.57
N LEU A 595 -25.12 21.37 44.44
CA LEU A 595 -24.56 20.04 44.72
C LEU A 595 -24.53 19.17 43.44
N VAL A 596 -25.66 19.08 42.73
CA VAL A 596 -25.76 18.29 41.50
C VAL A 596 -24.85 18.83 40.41
N LYS A 597 -24.78 20.15 40.20
CA LYS A 597 -23.89 20.77 39.22
C LYS A 597 -22.42 20.55 39.56
N GLN A 598 -22.04 20.68 40.83
CA GLN A 598 -20.66 20.43 41.25
C GLN A 598 -20.27 18.97 41.04
N ALA A 599 -21.15 18.02 41.39
CA ALA A 599 -20.92 16.60 41.18
C ALA A 599 -20.82 16.24 39.69
N LEU A 600 -21.71 16.78 38.86
CA LEU A 600 -21.69 16.59 37.42
C LEU A 600 -20.41 17.15 36.78
N ASP A 601 -19.99 18.36 37.16
CA ASP A 601 -18.78 18.96 36.60
C ASP A 601 -17.51 18.23 37.04
N LEU A 602 -17.46 17.70 38.28
CA LEU A 602 -16.38 16.79 38.72
C LEU A 602 -16.35 15.51 37.87
N ALA A 603 -17.52 14.91 37.60
CA ALA A 603 -17.61 13.74 36.74
C ALA A 603 -17.16 14.07 35.31
N LYS A 604 -17.57 15.21 34.75
CA LYS A 604 -17.09 15.67 33.42
C LYS A 604 -15.60 15.93 33.40
N LEU A 605 -15.04 16.51 34.46
CA LEU A 605 -13.61 16.77 34.57
C LEU A 605 -12.83 15.45 34.54
N SER A 606 -13.30 14.42 35.26
CA SER A 606 -12.67 13.10 35.27
C SER A 606 -12.62 12.43 33.89
N GLN A 607 -13.51 12.84 32.97
CA GLN A 607 -13.62 12.31 31.61
C GLN A 607 -13.12 13.27 30.53
N ASN A 608 -12.43 14.35 30.92
CA ASN A 608 -11.99 15.40 30.01
C ASN A 608 -13.14 15.98 29.13
N LEU A 609 -14.37 15.95 29.63
CA LEU A 609 -15.57 16.52 28.97
C LEU A 609 -15.82 17.96 29.39
N LEU A 610 -15.18 18.42 30.47
CA LEU A 610 -15.34 19.78 30.97
C LEU A 610 -14.35 20.73 30.29
N LYS A 611 -14.83 21.52 29.32
CA LYS A 611 -14.01 22.42 28.50
C LYS A 611 -14.61 23.83 28.40
N GLY A 612 -13.78 24.79 27.97
CA GLY A 612 -14.21 26.15 27.65
C GLY A 612 -14.83 26.90 28.83
N GLU A 613 -15.95 27.59 28.58
CA GLU A 613 -16.65 28.39 29.60
C GLU A 613 -17.09 27.57 30.81
N ALA A 614 -17.52 26.32 30.60
CA ALA A 614 -17.96 25.44 31.69
C ALA A 614 -16.81 25.10 32.65
N LEU A 615 -15.60 24.89 32.13
CA LEU A 615 -14.40 24.66 32.95
C LEU A 615 -14.05 25.92 33.76
N THR A 616 -14.07 27.10 33.13
CA THR A 616 -13.82 28.37 33.82
C THR A 616 -14.83 28.61 34.95
N ALA A 617 -16.10 28.33 34.71
CA ALA A 617 -17.16 28.45 35.72
C ALA A 617 -16.96 27.45 36.87
N PHE A 618 -16.60 26.20 36.58
CA PHE A 618 -16.30 25.18 37.59
C PHE A 618 -15.11 25.57 38.48
N VAL A 619 -14.02 26.06 37.89
CA VAL A 619 -12.83 26.49 38.64
C VAL A 619 -13.18 27.65 39.57
N LYS A 620 -13.89 28.66 39.07
CA LYS A 620 -14.33 29.81 39.88
C LYS A 620 -15.21 29.36 41.06
N ARG A 621 -16.22 28.53 40.78
CA ARG A 621 -17.12 28.00 41.81
C ARG A 621 -16.38 27.15 42.85
N SER A 622 -15.41 26.36 42.42
CA SER A 622 -14.61 25.53 43.33
C SER A 622 -13.73 26.36 44.27
N PHE A 623 -13.17 27.48 43.80
CA PHE A 623 -12.48 28.43 44.69
C PHE A 623 -13.43 29.14 45.66
N GLU A 624 -14.66 29.43 45.25
CA GLU A 624 -15.68 30.01 46.13
C GLU A 624 -16.12 29.05 47.23
N LEU A 625 -16.16 27.73 46.96
CA LEU A 625 -16.52 26.69 47.94
C LEU A 625 -15.44 26.45 49.01
N ILE A 626 -14.19 26.84 48.75
CA ILE A 626 -13.06 26.67 49.69
C ILE A 626 -12.83 27.94 50.55
N LYS A 627 -13.47 29.05 50.18
CA LYS A 627 -13.51 30.28 51.01
C LYS A 627 -14.52 30.14 52.12
#